data_AF-A0A2E8LER5-F1
#
_entry.id   AF-A0A2E8LER5-F1
#
_cell.length_a   1.000
_cell.length_b   1.000
_cell.length_c   1.000
_cell.angle_alpha   90.00
_cell.angle_beta   90.00
_cell.angle_gamma   90.00
#
_symmetry.space_group_name_H-M   'P 1'
#
loop_
_entity.id
_entity.type
_entity.pdbx_description
1 polymer ?
#
loop_
_entity_poly.entity_id
_entity_poly.type
_entity_poly.pdbx_seq_one_letter_code
_entity_poly.pdbx_strand_id
1 'polypeptide(L)' 'MGDQLDLPAMLERFRERAQAVRDRPLPPIGGEERLRFIEQAQLDFQDFAIIGDAEASLEDGILTLRVDLSGDAAGG' A
#
# COMPACT_ATOMS: atom_id res chain seq x y z
N MET A 1 -25.15 15.50 0.55
CA MET A 1 -24.49 14.23 0.94
C MET A 1 -23.40 14.61 1.91
N GLY A 2 -23.50 14.20 3.18
CA GLY A 2 -22.39 14.39 4.11
C GLY A 2 -21.20 13.61 3.57
N ASP A 3 -20.10 14.30 3.30
CA ASP A 3 -18.86 13.76 2.74
C ASP A 3 -18.11 12.95 3.83
N GLN A 4 -18.80 11.96 4.40
CA GLN A 4 -18.22 11.07 5.39
C GLN A 4 -17.20 10.21 4.67
N LEU A 5 -15.93 10.37 5.03
CA LEU A 5 -14.82 9.63 4.45
C LEU A 5 -15.09 8.12 4.56
N ASP A 6 -15.26 7.45 3.42
CA ASP A 6 -15.45 6.00 3.36
C ASP A 6 -14.09 5.29 3.54
N LEU A 7 -13.74 5.03 4.80
CA LEU A 7 -12.49 4.38 5.17
C LEU A 7 -12.36 2.96 4.59
N PRO A 8 -13.39 2.09 4.68
CA PRO A 8 -13.33 0.78 4.03
C PRO A 8 -13.03 0.86 2.53
N ALA A 9 -13.74 1.71 1.79
CA ALA A 9 -13.48 1.89 0.37
C ALA A 9 -12.10 2.51 0.10
N MET A 10 -11.59 3.37 0.99
CA MET A 10 -10.23 3.86 0.89
C MET A 10 -9.21 2.72 1.03
N LEU A 11 -9.31 1.89 2.05
CA LEU A 11 -8.41 0.77 2.29
C LEU A 11 -8.43 -0.22 1.12
N GLU A 12 -9.62 -0.56 0.61
CA GLU A 12 -9.79 -1.43 -0.56
C GLU A 12 -9.02 -0.89 -1.78
N ARG A 13 -9.15 0.41 -2.10
CA ARG A 13 -8.41 1.04 -3.21
C ARG A 13 -6.89 1.01 -3.02
N PHE A 14 -6.38 0.94 -1.80
CA PHE A 14 -4.95 0.76 -1.55
C PHE A 14 -4.52 -0.71 -1.73
N ARG A 15 -5.35 -1.67 -1.30
CA ARG A 15 -5.13 -3.11 -1.58
C ARG A 15 -5.10 -3.41 -3.07
N GLU A 16 -6.05 -2.86 -3.82
CA GLU A 16 -6.11 -2.99 -5.29
C GLU A 16 -4.85 -2.40 -5.95
N ARG A 17 -4.35 -1.26 -5.47
CA ARG A 17 -3.11 -0.67 -5.98
C ARG A 17 -1.88 -1.52 -5.66
N ALA A 18 -1.79 -2.10 -4.46
CA ALA A 18 -0.70 -3.03 -4.14
C ALA A 18 -0.71 -4.24 -5.09
N GLN A 19 -1.88 -4.83 -5.34
CA GLN A 19 -2.01 -5.93 -6.31
C GLN A 19 -1.62 -5.49 -7.73
N ALA A 20 -2.08 -4.33 -8.18
CA ALA A 20 -1.76 -3.80 -9.51
C ALA A 20 -0.26 -3.55 -9.70
N VAL A 21 0.47 -3.11 -8.67
CA VAL A 21 1.93 -2.93 -8.72
C VAL A 21 2.63 -4.29 -8.87
N ARG A 22 2.16 -5.32 -8.14
CA ARG A 22 2.71 -6.67 -8.19
C ARG A 22 2.49 -7.35 -9.55
N ASP A 23 1.30 -7.18 -10.14
CA ASP A 23 0.93 -7.80 -11.41
C ASP A 23 1.44 -7.02 -12.63
N ARG A 24 2.02 -5.83 -12.44
CA ARG A 24 2.49 -4.98 -13.52
C ARG A 24 3.62 -5.67 -14.29
N PRO A 25 3.48 -5.87 -15.61
CA PRO A 25 4.56 -6.40 -16.41
C PRO A 25 5.70 -5.38 -16.44
N LEU A 26 6.92 -5.88 -16.30
CA LEU A 26 8.11 -5.06 -16.39
C LEU A 26 8.24 -4.51 -17.82
N PRO A 27 8.39 -3.18 -18.02
CA PRO A 27 8.61 -2.62 -19.34
C PRO A 27 9.92 -3.16 -19.94
N PRO A 28 10.06 -3.19 -21.28
CA PRO A 28 11.25 -3.68 -21.96
C PRO A 28 12.41 -2.68 -21.86
N ILE A 29 12.87 -2.41 -20.64
CA ILE A 29 13.99 -1.53 -20.31
C ILE A 29 15.22 -2.35 -19.92
N GLY A 30 16.40 -1.89 -20.35
CA GLY A 30 17.68 -2.55 -20.07
C GLY A 30 18.49 -1.85 -18.98
N GLY A 31 19.53 -2.53 -18.50
CA GLY A 31 20.56 -1.91 -17.64
C GLY A 31 20.04 -1.33 -16.32
N GLU A 32 20.59 -0.19 -15.92
CA GLU A 32 20.33 0.49 -14.64
C GLU A 32 18.90 1.04 -14.52
N GLU A 33 18.23 1.36 -15.62
CA GLU A 33 16.83 1.79 -15.61
C GLU A 33 15.90 0.66 -15.16
N ARG A 34 16.23 -0.59 -15.53
CA ARG A 34 15.47 -1.77 -15.10
C ARG A 34 15.49 -1.95 -13.59
N LEU A 35 16.66 -1.79 -12.99
CA LEU A 35 16.85 -1.91 -11.54
C LEU A 35 16.05 -0.84 -10.80
N ARG A 36 16.17 0.43 -11.23
CA ARG A 36 15.43 1.55 -10.63
C ARG A 36 13.92 1.35 -10.70
N PHE A 37 13.41 0.80 -11.80
CA PHE A 37 11.98 0.51 -11.93
C PHE A 37 11.52 -0.58 -10.94
N ILE A 38 12.34 -1.62 -10.74
CA ILE A 38 12.05 -2.69 -9.78
C ILE A 38 12.07 -2.13 -8.35
N GLU A 39 13.08 -1.33 -8.00
CA GLU A 39 13.18 -0.71 -6.67
C GLU A 39 11.99 0.20 -6.38
N GLN A 40 11.60 1.04 -7.34
CA GLN A 40 10.40 1.88 -7.21
C GLN A 40 9.13 1.03 -7.04
N ALA A 41 8.96 -0.03 -7.84
CA ALA A 41 7.81 -0.91 -7.71
C ALA A 41 7.77 -1.63 -6.35
N GLN A 42 8.92 -1.97 -5.76
CA GLN A 42 8.97 -2.57 -4.42
C GLN A 42 8.54 -1.58 -3.34
N LEU A 43 9.02 -0.33 -3.41
CA LEU A 43 8.62 0.73 -2.48
C LEU A 43 7.12 1.03 -2.60
N ASP A 44 6.62 1.21 -3.83
CA ASP A 44 5.20 1.46 -4.09
C ASP A 44 4.32 0.31 -3.56
N PHE A 45 4.75 -0.94 -3.80
CA PHE A 45 4.04 -2.10 -3.29
C PHE A 45 3.98 -2.10 -1.76
N GLN A 46 5.13 -1.89 -1.10
CA GLN A 46 5.21 -1.86 0.35
C GLN A 46 4.30 -0.78 0.95
N ASP A 47 4.37 0.45 0.42
CA ASP A 47 3.57 1.57 0.92
C ASP A 47 2.06 1.32 0.75
N PHE A 48 1.64 0.81 -0.41
CA PHE A 48 0.25 0.49 -0.66
C PHE A 48 -0.24 -0.69 0.19
N ALA A 49 0.60 -1.70 0.41
CA ALA A 49 0.27 -2.84 1.25
C ALA A 49 0.11 -2.42 2.72
N ILE A 50 1.03 -1.62 3.26
CA ILE A 50 0.95 -1.10 4.64
C ILE A 50 -0.35 -0.33 4.87
N ILE A 51 -0.70 0.58 3.95
CA ILE A 51 -1.93 1.38 4.09
C ILE A 51 -3.16 0.51 3.87
N GLY A 52 -3.14 -0.40 2.89
CA GLY A 52 -4.27 -1.27 2.59
C GLY A 52 -4.60 -2.27 3.70
N ASP A 53 -3.60 -2.71 4.46
CA ASP A 53 -3.78 -3.64 5.59
C ASP A 53 -4.11 -2.95 6.92
N ALA A 54 -3.99 -1.62 6.98
CA ALA A 54 -4.24 -0.87 8.20
C ALA A 54 -5.68 -0.98 8.71
N GLU A 55 -5.84 -0.95 10.03
CA GLU A 55 -7.11 -0.64 10.69
C GLU A 55 -7.29 0.88 10.72
N ALA A 56 -8.42 1.38 10.21
CA ALA A 56 -8.69 2.82 10.13
C ALA A 56 -9.78 3.26 11.12
N SER A 57 -9.53 4.34 11.87
CA SER A 57 -10.55 5.05 12.66
C SER A 57 -10.55 6.54 12.36
N LEU A 58 -11.72 7.18 12.42
CA LEU A 58 -11.89 8.62 12.25
C LEU A 58 -12.60 9.19 13.47
N GLU A 59 -11.85 9.88 14.33
CA GLU A 59 -12.32 10.39 15.62
C GLU A 59 -11.91 11.86 15.73
N ASP A 60 -12.84 12.76 16.06
CA ASP A 60 -12.61 14.21 16.16
C ASP A 60 -11.93 14.86 14.94
N GLY A 61 -12.18 14.30 13.74
CA GLY A 61 -11.57 14.75 12.49
C GLY A 61 -10.14 14.25 12.25
N ILE A 62 -9.65 13.32 13.08
CA ILE A 62 -8.33 12.70 12.98
C ILE A 62 -8.49 11.29 12.43
N LEU A 63 -7.88 11.03 11.26
CA LEU A 63 -7.74 9.69 10.72
C LEU A 63 -6.52 9.01 11.35
N THR A 64 -6.75 7.91 12.04
CA THR A 64 -5.70 7.02 12.55
C THR A 64 -5.65 5.76 11.72
N LEU A 65 -4.46 5.41 11.23
CA LEU A 65 -4.17 4.14 10.58
C LEU A 65 -3.27 3.32 11.51
N ARG A 66 -3.77 2.20 12.01
CA ARG A 66 -3.01 1.28 12.86
C ARG A 66 -2.58 0.08 12.02
N VAL A 67 -1.30 -0.22 12.04
CA VAL A 67 -0.72 -1.38 11.34
C VAL A 67 -0.01 -2.22 12.37
N ASP A 68 -0.33 -3.51 12.42
CA ASP A 68 0.38 -4.46 13.27
C ASP A 68 1.61 -5.00 12.52
N LEU A 69 2.80 -4.71 13.06
CA LEU A 69 4.08 -5.17 12.51
C LEU A 69 4.68 -6.32 13.33
N SER A 70 3.97 -6.80 14.36
CA SER A 70 4.49 -7.83 15.27
C SER A 70 4.63 -9.22 14.61
N GLY A 71 3.95 -9.45 13.48
CA GLY A 71 4.05 -10.67 12.69
C GLY A 71 5.35 -10.83 11.89
N ASP A 72 6.12 -9.76 11.67
CA ASP A 72 7.38 -9.80 10.90
C ASP A 72 8.62 -10.02 11.80
N ALA A 73 8.52 -9.66 13.09
CA ALA A 73 9.62 -9.80 14.05
C ALA A 73 9.85 -11.25 14.56
N ALA A 74 8.96 -12.19 14.22
CA ALA A 74 9.02 -13.59 14.68
C ALA A 74 9.15 -14.62 13.53
N GLY A 75 9.63 -14.19 12.37
CA GLY A 75 9.84 -15.04 11.18
C GLY A 75 11.24 -14.89 10.58
N GLY A 76 12.28 -15.29 11.33
CA GLY A 76 13.67 -15.35 10.88
C GLY A 76 14.58 -16.05 11.88
#